data_AF-A0A409WD82-F1
#
_entry.id   AF-A0A409WD82-F1
#
_cell.length_a   1.000
_cell.length_b   1.000
_cell.length_c   1.000
_cell.angle_alpha   90.00
_cell.angle_beta   90.00
_cell.angle_gamma   90.00
#
_symmetry.space_group_name_H-M   'P 1'
#
loop_
_entity.id
_entity.type
_entity.pdbx_description
1 polymer ?
#
loop_
_entity_poly.entity_id
_entity_poly.type
_entity_poly.pdbx_seq_one_letter_code
_entity_poly.pdbx_strand_id
1 'polypeptide(L)'
;FINKQIKHEEKPLTQSTNIQRLTSEREYCFFDIDGNVHKCRPHFHHEDYFTRFNTYVDKAEKNYAADGLPPHASNTKPSVFRKYNYTQFHELGPLEMHNAFQESHIVLTNCPGELCAFDEKGLSQVLTLDKVTSIQDYSCTTDSDTESDSSDSEQDGSHEPKRSTPKTCQGRFQEVLENAVLGVKGKILNALDLPLLKDYIQIPSLSTDHYSWIQAKGEHLWPLPTPYPTGDMRWALVGTADTLTFCHVDCNGLSTGVQVLCGAKVWFILHKKNSLSAEHIESYIGDHFQLDYMPESSDYDVEAVYLRPGDMLLMRPNTPHLVYGPEHTICKGFHFHTTGTMPETATGTMHTFVLHEYITNTQHTVSHIIILRMLTVYYIALFEDRKVDDEFHIPDISTWKGLLSLLSVCNLAVMGNVLDFRTYLGQNQTPEEVIGDIQQQLMERFDCNNIPYTERIWFSYGRGMALVMLEAINECCVLQESGRNDIVASLPMRHLARQMVALKAYKLKAESANLPGAAHCSSPLPPNTSTTDNTPHIVEEKGKGVANAFKNAKVPVEIQNRPL
;
A
#
# COMPACT_ATOMS: atom_id res chain seq x y z
N PHE A 1 -2.32 20.06 -12.22
CA PHE A 1 -2.80 18.70 -11.99
C PHE A 1 -2.32 18.32 -10.61
N ILE A 2 -3.04 18.77 -9.60
CA ILE A 2 -2.63 18.77 -8.19
C ILE A 2 -3.55 17.80 -7.47
N ASN A 3 -2.96 16.94 -6.66
CA ASN A 3 -3.56 15.99 -5.72
C ASN A 3 -4.91 16.49 -5.16
N LYS A 4 -5.98 15.80 -5.56
CA LYS A 4 -7.25 15.81 -4.84
C LYS A 4 -7.76 14.37 -4.89
N GLN A 5 -7.61 13.65 -3.78
CA GLN A 5 -8.62 12.71 -3.27
C GLN A 5 -8.14 12.08 -1.96
N ILE A 6 -8.29 12.84 -0.89
CA ILE A 6 -8.77 12.36 0.42
C ILE A 6 -9.63 13.52 0.94
N LYS A 7 -10.80 13.24 1.50
CA LYS A 7 -11.67 14.25 2.13
C LYS A 7 -10.85 15.17 3.04
N HIS A 8 -10.61 16.40 2.58
CA HIS A 8 -10.28 17.49 3.47
C HIS A 8 -11.62 18.09 3.86
N GLU A 9 -12.06 17.88 5.09
CA GLU A 9 -12.94 18.91 5.64
C GLU A 9 -12.12 20.20 5.58
N GLU A 10 -12.61 21.21 4.85
CA GLU A 10 -12.04 22.57 4.83
C GLU A 10 -12.24 23.26 6.20
N LYS A 11 -12.18 22.50 7.30
CA LYS A 11 -12.16 23.03 8.64
C LYS A 11 -10.74 23.55 8.88
N PRO A 12 -10.60 24.84 9.21
CA PRO A 12 -9.30 25.36 9.62
C PRO A 12 -8.83 24.59 10.85
N LEU A 13 -7.52 24.41 11.00
CA LEU A 13 -6.93 23.89 12.23
C LEU A 13 -7.25 24.88 13.38
N THR A 14 -8.39 24.73 14.04
CA THR A 14 -8.84 25.69 15.06
C THR A 14 -7.99 25.57 16.32
N GLN A 15 -7.52 26.67 16.90
CA GLN A 15 -6.91 26.67 18.23
C GLN A 15 -8.00 26.45 19.29
N SER A 16 -8.33 25.20 19.61
CA SER A 16 -8.97 24.91 20.89
C SER A 16 -7.92 25.12 21.99
N THR A 17 -8.20 26.03 22.92
CA THR A 17 -7.23 26.47 23.94
C THR A 17 -7.19 25.57 25.18
N ASN A 18 -7.92 24.45 25.18
CA ASN A 18 -7.99 23.56 26.34
C ASN A 18 -7.96 22.09 25.92
N ILE A 19 -6.82 21.68 25.36
CA ILE A 19 -6.61 20.31 24.88
C ILE A 19 -5.72 19.60 25.89
N GLN A 20 -6.25 18.53 26.49
CA GLN A 20 -5.51 17.68 27.42
C GLN A 20 -5.02 16.44 26.69
N ARG A 21 -3.75 16.05 26.92
CA ARG A 21 -3.26 14.71 26.62
C ARG A 21 -3.33 13.87 27.88
N LEU A 22 -3.96 12.70 27.77
CA LEU A 22 -3.96 11.66 28.77
C LEU A 22 -2.60 10.96 28.73
N THR A 23 -2.10 10.52 29.87
CA THR A 23 -0.81 9.81 29.98
C THR A 23 -1.07 8.32 30.12
N SER A 24 -0.35 7.48 29.38
CA SER A 24 -0.44 6.03 29.60
C SER A 24 0.06 5.65 30.99
N GLU A 25 -0.66 4.75 31.66
CA GLU A 25 -0.17 4.12 32.90
C GLU A 25 0.99 3.14 32.64
N ARG A 26 1.09 2.64 31.40
CA ARG A 26 2.12 1.69 30.96
C ARG A 26 3.34 2.42 30.39
N GLU A 27 4.53 1.99 30.80
CA GLU A 27 5.78 2.27 30.08
C GLU A 27 6.01 1.16 29.05
N TYR A 28 6.25 1.56 27.80
CA TYR A 28 6.46 0.64 26.68
C TYR A 28 7.94 0.53 26.39
N CYS A 29 8.37 -0.67 25.98
CA CYS A 29 9.74 -0.96 25.57
C CYS A 29 9.75 -1.42 24.11
N PHE A 30 10.34 -0.62 23.24
CA PHE A 30 10.55 -0.97 21.83
C PHE A 30 12.03 -1.22 21.59
N PHE A 31 12.35 -2.07 20.63
CA PHE A 31 13.74 -2.41 20.31
C PHE A 31 14.08 -1.86 18.93
N ASP A 32 15.27 -1.27 18.81
CA ASP A 32 15.82 -0.98 17.50
C ASP A 32 16.35 -2.24 16.81
N ILE A 33 16.74 -2.12 15.55
CA ILE A 33 17.24 -3.26 14.77
C ILE A 33 18.53 -3.89 15.35
N ASP A 34 19.22 -3.20 16.25
CA ASP A 34 20.41 -3.69 16.94
C ASP A 34 20.07 -4.39 18.27
N GLY A 35 18.79 -4.39 18.67
CA GLY A 35 18.31 -4.95 19.93
C GLY A 35 18.45 -4.00 21.13
N ASN A 36 18.75 -2.70 20.93
CA ASN A 36 18.76 -1.75 22.03
C ASN A 36 17.33 -1.35 22.41
N VAL A 37 17.08 -1.25 23.72
CA VAL A 37 15.76 -0.91 24.27
C VAL A 37 15.58 0.61 24.31
N HIS A 38 14.44 1.05 23.79
CA HIS A 38 13.93 2.42 23.83
C HIS A 38 12.62 2.45 24.61
N LYS A 39 12.61 3.22 25.69
CA LYS A 39 11.46 3.32 26.60
C LYS A 39 10.66 4.57 26.31
N CYS A 40 9.33 4.45 26.29
CA CYS A 40 8.45 5.61 26.17
C CYS A 40 7.15 5.44 26.95
N ARG A 41 6.56 6.57 27.35
CA ARG A 41 5.21 6.64 27.93
C ARG A 41 4.34 7.52 27.04
N PRO A 42 3.53 6.92 26.14
CA PRO A 42 2.70 7.64 25.20
C PRO A 42 1.69 8.55 25.89
N HIS A 43 1.33 9.64 25.19
CA HIS A 43 0.22 10.49 25.56
C HIS A 43 -0.79 10.60 24.41
N PHE A 44 -2.07 10.39 24.65
CA PHE A 44 -3.11 10.50 23.62
C PHE A 44 -4.23 11.43 24.07
N HIS A 45 -4.98 11.99 23.12
CA HIS A 45 -6.14 12.83 23.45
C HIS A 45 -7.37 12.02 23.88
N HIS A 46 -7.42 10.72 23.54
CA HIS A 46 -8.57 9.86 23.78
C HIS A 46 -8.15 8.54 24.42
N GLU A 47 -8.96 8.03 25.36
CA GLU A 47 -8.67 6.79 26.08
C GLU A 47 -8.64 5.56 25.18
N ASP A 48 -9.50 5.52 24.14
CA ASP A 48 -9.60 4.37 23.23
C ASP A 48 -8.30 4.10 22.46
N TYR A 49 -7.47 5.13 22.25
CA TYR A 49 -6.15 4.96 21.64
C TYR A 49 -5.25 4.05 22.46
N PHE A 50 -5.27 4.14 23.80
CA PHE A 50 -4.47 3.25 24.64
C PHE A 50 -4.95 1.80 24.51
N THR A 51 -6.26 1.59 24.59
CA THR A 51 -6.86 0.25 24.47
C THR A 51 -6.49 -0.41 23.14
N ARG A 52 -6.63 0.34 22.04
CA ARG A 52 -6.32 -0.13 20.69
C ARG A 52 -4.82 -0.34 20.51
N PHE A 53 -4.00 0.63 20.89
CA PHE A 53 -2.54 0.54 20.78
C PHE A 53 -1.97 -0.64 21.59
N ASN A 54 -2.48 -0.87 22.80
CA ASN A 54 -2.09 -2.01 23.63
C ASN A 54 -2.29 -3.34 22.92
N THR A 55 -3.35 -3.51 22.12
CA THR A 55 -3.57 -4.78 21.42
C THR A 55 -2.48 -5.12 20.42
N TYR A 56 -1.91 -4.12 19.73
CA TYR A 56 -0.79 -4.32 18.82
C TYR A 56 0.51 -4.56 19.57
N VAL A 57 0.78 -3.79 20.63
CA VAL A 57 1.96 -3.97 21.47
C VAL A 57 1.96 -5.36 22.12
N ASP A 58 0.84 -5.76 22.72
CA ASP A 58 0.72 -7.07 23.38
C ASP A 58 0.91 -8.21 22.39
N LYS A 59 0.42 -8.06 21.15
CA LYS A 59 0.64 -9.04 20.09
C LYS A 59 2.11 -9.08 19.66
N ALA A 60 2.78 -7.94 19.59
CA ALA A 60 4.21 -7.86 19.29
C ALA A 60 5.06 -8.50 20.40
N GLU A 61 4.76 -8.20 21.67
CA GLU A 61 5.45 -8.77 22.83
C GLU A 61 5.18 -10.28 22.97
N LYS A 62 3.96 -10.76 22.71
CA LYS A 62 3.65 -12.20 22.60
C LYS A 62 4.47 -12.89 21.50
N ASN A 63 4.95 -12.14 20.51
CA ASN A 63 5.79 -12.64 19.44
C ASN A 63 7.30 -12.61 19.79
N TYR A 64 7.70 -12.11 20.96
CA TYR A 64 9.10 -12.15 21.41
C TYR A 64 9.56 -13.60 21.60
N ALA A 65 10.86 -13.81 21.50
CA ALA A 65 11.45 -15.11 21.71
C ALA A 65 11.64 -15.41 23.21
N ALA A 66 12.08 -16.62 23.55
CA ALA A 66 12.22 -17.06 24.94
C ALA A 66 13.26 -16.26 25.75
N ASP A 67 14.17 -15.57 25.06
CA ASP A 67 15.15 -14.65 25.63
C ASP A 67 14.57 -13.26 25.97
N GLY A 68 13.28 -13.02 25.66
CA GLY A 68 12.60 -11.74 25.88
C GLY A 68 12.90 -10.69 24.80
N LEU A 69 13.57 -11.04 23.71
CA LEU A 69 13.88 -10.14 22.60
C LEU A 69 12.88 -10.33 21.45
N PRO A 70 12.59 -9.27 20.67
CA PRO A 70 11.82 -9.43 19.44
C PRO A 70 12.57 -10.26 18.40
N PRO A 71 11.87 -10.84 17.41
CA PRO A 71 12.48 -11.72 16.42
C PRO A 71 13.72 -11.14 15.72
N HIS A 72 13.72 -9.87 15.28
CA HIS A 72 14.89 -9.25 14.64
C HIS A 72 16.12 -9.11 15.55
N ALA A 73 15.94 -9.12 16.86
CA ALA A 73 17.02 -9.01 17.85
C ALA A 73 17.38 -10.38 18.47
N SER A 74 16.56 -11.42 18.25
CA SER A 74 16.81 -12.77 18.75
C SER A 74 17.41 -13.67 17.68
N ASN A 75 18.33 -14.56 18.07
CA ASN A 75 18.86 -15.60 17.18
C ASN A 75 17.97 -16.85 17.12
N THR A 76 16.88 -16.89 17.88
CA THR A 76 16.08 -18.12 18.08
C THR A 76 14.78 -18.14 17.27
N LYS A 77 14.45 -17.03 16.59
CA LYS A 77 13.19 -16.88 15.86
C LYS A 77 13.42 -16.14 14.54
N PRO A 78 12.80 -16.57 13.43
CA PRO A 78 12.89 -15.82 12.18
C PRO A 78 12.17 -14.47 12.30
N SER A 79 12.74 -13.44 11.69
CA SER A 79 12.20 -12.10 11.65
C SER A 79 11.67 -11.74 10.27
N VAL A 80 10.68 -10.86 10.22
CA VAL A 80 10.25 -10.22 8.96
C VAL A 80 11.20 -9.11 8.50
N PHE A 81 12.08 -8.65 9.40
CA PHE A 81 13.08 -7.64 9.12
C PHE A 81 14.45 -8.27 8.88
N ARG A 82 15.22 -7.63 8.02
CA ARG A 82 16.62 -7.93 7.78
C ARG A 82 17.45 -6.66 7.89
N LYS A 83 18.49 -6.73 8.71
CA LYS A 83 19.37 -5.61 9.01
C LYS A 83 20.52 -5.53 8.01
N TYR A 84 20.83 -4.32 7.57
CA TYR A 84 22.13 -4.01 6.96
C TYR A 84 22.67 -2.67 7.48
N ASN A 85 24.00 -2.51 7.44
CA ASN A 85 24.57 -1.16 7.37
C ASN A 85 24.40 -0.62 5.95
N TYR A 86 24.15 0.68 5.79
CA TYR A 86 23.98 1.29 4.47
C TYR A 86 25.11 0.97 3.50
N THR A 87 26.38 1.12 3.91
CA THR A 87 27.52 0.86 2.99
C THR A 87 27.61 -0.61 2.62
N GLN A 88 27.40 -1.50 3.58
CA GLN A 88 27.39 -2.95 3.36
C GLN A 88 26.25 -3.37 2.42
N PHE A 89 25.08 -2.74 2.53
CA PHE A 89 23.97 -3.00 1.63
C PHE A 89 24.35 -2.59 0.20
N HIS A 90 24.99 -1.43 0.03
CA HIS A 90 25.47 -0.95 -1.27
C HIS A 90 26.66 -1.72 -1.84
N GLU A 91 27.37 -2.49 -1.03
CA GLU A 91 28.39 -3.44 -1.49
C GLU A 91 27.80 -4.75 -2.03
N LEU A 92 26.52 -5.05 -1.72
CA LEU A 92 25.82 -6.16 -2.33
C LEU A 92 25.68 -5.94 -3.84
N GLY A 93 25.75 -7.03 -4.61
CA GLY A 93 25.37 -6.97 -6.02
C GLY A 93 23.88 -6.60 -6.17
N PRO A 94 23.46 -5.94 -7.26
CA PRO A 94 22.05 -5.59 -7.46
C PRO A 94 21.08 -6.77 -7.32
N LEU A 95 21.45 -7.95 -7.84
CA LEU A 95 20.64 -9.16 -7.71
C LEU A 95 20.51 -9.63 -6.24
N GLU A 96 21.57 -9.48 -5.45
CA GLU A 96 21.55 -9.83 -4.02
C GLU A 96 20.66 -8.86 -3.23
N MET A 97 20.68 -7.56 -3.57
CA MET A 97 19.74 -6.59 -2.99
C MET A 97 18.28 -6.94 -3.32
N HIS A 98 18.00 -7.29 -4.59
CA HIS A 98 16.65 -7.73 -5.01
C HIS A 98 16.22 -8.95 -4.23
N ASN A 99 17.07 -9.98 -4.13
CA ASN A 99 16.77 -11.20 -3.40
C ASN A 99 16.53 -10.91 -1.91
N ALA A 100 17.35 -10.06 -1.28
CA ALA A 100 17.15 -9.65 0.11
C ALA A 100 15.80 -8.95 0.31
N PHE A 101 15.44 -8.03 -0.58
CA PHE A 101 14.18 -7.28 -0.50
C PHE A 101 12.95 -8.14 -0.85
N GLN A 102 13.09 -9.14 -1.71
CA GLN A 102 12.02 -10.11 -1.99
C GLN A 102 11.68 -10.98 -0.78
N GLU A 103 12.61 -11.18 0.16
CA GLU A 103 12.42 -12.10 1.29
C GLU A 103 11.98 -11.38 2.56
N SER A 104 12.40 -10.13 2.75
CA SER A 104 12.23 -9.42 4.02
C SER A 104 12.09 -7.92 3.83
N HIS A 105 11.50 -7.26 4.83
CA HIS A 105 11.66 -5.81 4.97
C HIS A 105 13.09 -5.51 5.37
N ILE A 106 13.65 -4.42 4.87
CA ILE A 106 15.06 -4.09 5.08
C ILE A 106 15.15 -2.89 6.01
N VAL A 107 15.94 -3.01 7.07
CA VAL A 107 16.32 -1.85 7.89
C VAL A 107 17.79 -1.55 7.66
N LEU A 108 18.04 -0.39 7.06
CA LEU A 108 19.36 0.15 6.80
C LEU A 108 19.75 1.09 7.95
N THR A 109 20.87 0.81 8.58
CA THR A 109 21.46 1.67 9.63
C THR A 109 22.54 2.58 9.03
N ASN A 110 22.78 3.73 9.66
CA ASN A 110 23.81 4.70 9.24
C ASN A 110 23.63 5.19 7.79
N CYS A 111 22.40 5.45 7.39
CA CYS A 111 22.10 5.98 6.06
C CYS A 111 22.65 7.40 5.90
N PRO A 112 23.20 7.74 4.72
CA PRO A 112 23.67 9.08 4.44
C PRO A 112 22.51 10.07 4.41
N GLY A 113 22.80 11.32 4.75
CA GLY A 113 21.83 12.39 4.78
C GLY A 113 22.18 13.41 5.86
N GLU A 114 21.76 14.65 5.67
CA GLU A 114 21.85 15.66 6.71
C GLU A 114 20.73 15.40 7.72
N LEU A 115 21.11 14.92 8.91
CA LEU A 115 20.21 14.90 10.05
C LEU A 115 19.81 16.33 10.41
N CYS A 116 18.60 16.50 10.93
CA CYS A 116 18.07 17.80 11.31
C CYS A 116 17.60 17.79 12.76
N ALA A 117 17.25 18.97 13.26
CA ALA A 117 16.53 19.11 14.52
C ALA A 117 15.04 19.35 14.22
N PHE A 118 14.17 19.06 15.20
CA PHE A 118 12.77 19.45 15.13
C PHE A 118 12.64 20.93 15.54
N ASP A 119 13.06 21.82 14.64
CA ASP A 119 13.05 23.27 14.83
C ASP A 119 12.64 23.99 13.54
N GLU A 120 12.61 25.31 13.58
CA GLU A 120 12.27 26.17 12.43
C GLU A 120 13.12 25.84 11.19
N LYS A 121 14.42 25.60 11.39
CA LYS A 121 15.36 25.28 10.30
C LYS A 121 15.08 23.91 9.71
N GLY A 122 14.85 22.89 10.55
CA GLY A 122 14.56 21.52 10.12
C GLY A 122 13.26 21.43 9.33
N LEU A 123 12.17 22.01 9.86
CA LEU A 123 10.87 22.03 9.16
C LEU A 123 10.95 22.81 7.84
N SER A 124 11.69 23.92 7.81
CA SER A 124 11.87 24.73 6.58
C SER A 124 12.63 23.98 5.47
N GLN A 125 13.31 22.87 5.75
CA GLN A 125 13.89 22.01 4.71
C GLN A 125 12.82 21.19 3.95
N VAL A 126 11.64 21.02 4.55
CA VAL A 126 10.52 20.25 4.01
C VAL A 126 9.53 21.16 3.30
N LEU A 127 9.05 22.18 4.02
CA LEU A 127 8.03 23.11 3.51
C LEU A 127 8.20 24.47 4.19
N THR A 128 7.90 25.55 3.46
CA THR A 128 7.83 26.88 4.07
C THR A 128 6.76 26.90 5.16
N LEU A 129 7.10 27.46 6.32
CA LEU A 129 6.28 27.38 7.53
C LEU A 129 4.94 28.13 7.42
N ASP A 130 4.86 29.17 6.61
CA ASP A 130 3.63 29.94 6.36
C ASP A 130 2.65 29.22 5.42
N LYS A 131 3.10 28.17 4.72
CA LYS A 131 2.28 27.46 3.75
C LYS A 131 1.16 26.68 4.44
N VAL A 132 -0.05 26.85 3.92
CA VAL A 132 -1.20 26.04 4.33
C VAL A 132 -1.08 24.66 3.69
N THR A 133 -1.21 23.62 4.52
CA THR A 133 -1.13 22.22 4.11
C THR A 133 -2.13 21.39 4.90
N SER A 134 -2.31 20.15 4.44
CA SER A 134 -3.11 19.15 5.12
C SER A 134 -2.39 18.63 6.38
N ILE A 135 -3.07 18.68 7.52
CA ILE A 135 -2.55 18.24 8.82
C ILE A 135 -3.62 17.39 9.51
N GLN A 136 -3.26 16.19 9.94
CA GLN A 136 -4.11 15.38 10.81
C GLN A 136 -4.07 15.91 12.24
N ASP A 137 -5.23 16.23 12.77
CA ASP A 137 -5.46 16.65 14.16
C ASP A 137 -6.10 15.50 14.95
N TYR A 138 -5.34 15.00 15.91
CA TYR A 138 -5.74 13.89 16.78
C TYR A 138 -6.54 14.33 18.01
N SER A 139 -6.76 15.64 18.20
CA SER A 139 -7.54 16.18 19.32
C SER A 139 -9.04 16.28 19.04
N CYS A 140 -9.44 16.12 17.78
CA CYS A 140 -10.84 16.23 17.39
C CYS A 140 -11.64 15.00 17.82
N THR A 141 -12.80 15.22 18.45
CA THR A 141 -13.78 14.15 18.67
C THR A 141 -14.58 13.88 17.40
N THR A 142 -14.99 12.62 17.20
CA THR A 142 -15.90 12.26 16.12
C THR A 142 -17.28 12.87 16.40
N ASP A 143 -17.69 13.87 15.61
CA ASP A 143 -18.80 14.79 15.91
C ASP A 143 -20.05 14.10 16.48
N SER A 144 -20.42 14.47 17.71
CA SER A 144 -21.79 14.45 18.24
C SER A 144 -22.44 15.83 18.17
N ASP A 145 -21.76 16.83 17.59
CA ASP A 145 -22.10 18.25 17.80
C ASP A 145 -22.49 18.99 16.51
N THR A 146 -22.80 18.26 15.43
CA THR A 146 -23.65 18.81 14.36
C THR A 146 -25.04 18.22 14.52
N GLU A 147 -25.89 18.96 15.22
CA GLU A 147 -27.33 18.93 15.03
C GLU A 147 -27.64 19.06 13.53
N SER A 148 -27.88 17.92 12.88
CA SER A 148 -28.75 17.87 11.72
C SER A 148 -29.70 16.70 11.95
N ASP A 149 -30.91 17.05 12.34
CA ASP A 149 -32.09 16.21 12.38
C ASP A 149 -32.16 15.30 11.14
N SER A 150 -31.91 14.02 11.34
CA SER A 150 -32.66 12.98 10.66
C SER A 150 -32.94 11.90 11.68
N SER A 151 -34.11 12.04 12.31
CA SER A 151 -34.84 10.94 12.92
C SER A 151 -34.84 9.73 11.99
N ASP A 152 -34.67 8.55 12.59
CA ASP A 152 -34.98 7.20 12.07
C ASP A 152 -33.76 6.27 11.93
N SER A 153 -33.19 5.88 13.07
CA SER A 153 -32.70 4.50 13.26
C SER A 153 -32.48 4.18 14.74
N GLU A 154 -33.52 4.25 15.57
CA GLU A 154 -33.56 3.49 16.83
C GLU A 154 -33.98 2.05 16.50
N GLN A 155 -33.04 1.23 16.04
CA GLN A 155 -33.15 -0.24 16.04
C GLN A 155 -31.83 -0.88 15.60
N ASP A 156 -30.86 -0.99 16.52
CA ASP A 156 -30.21 -2.27 16.83
C ASP A 156 -29.32 -2.15 18.08
N GLY A 157 -29.45 -3.10 19.01
CA GLY A 157 -28.83 -3.09 20.34
C GLY A 157 -27.35 -3.48 20.38
N SER A 158 -26.59 -3.16 19.33
CA SER A 158 -25.15 -3.43 19.23
C SER A 158 -24.36 -2.15 18.91
N HIS A 159 -24.49 -1.14 19.76
CA HIS A 159 -23.63 0.04 19.66
C HIS A 159 -22.20 -0.33 20.06
N GLU A 160 -21.38 -0.76 19.09
CA GLU A 160 -19.93 -0.66 19.25
C GLU A 160 -19.58 0.79 19.61
N PRO A 161 -18.74 1.01 20.64
CA PRO A 161 -18.37 2.36 21.04
C PRO A 161 -17.70 3.08 19.86
N LYS A 162 -18.16 4.31 19.59
CA LYS A 162 -17.63 5.17 18.53
C LYS A 162 -16.13 5.40 18.77
N ARG A 163 -15.30 4.92 17.84
CA ARG A 163 -13.84 4.94 17.95
C ARG A 163 -13.29 6.30 17.53
N SER A 164 -12.30 6.80 18.24
CA SER A 164 -11.71 8.11 17.93
C SER A 164 -10.77 7.98 16.72
N THR A 165 -10.86 8.91 15.78
CA THR A 165 -10.02 8.96 14.57
C THR A 165 -9.52 10.38 14.36
N PRO A 166 -8.28 10.57 13.84
CA PRO A 166 -7.79 11.91 13.57
C PRO A 166 -8.62 12.54 12.44
N LYS A 167 -8.84 13.85 12.51
CA LYS A 167 -9.45 14.60 11.42
C LYS A 167 -8.39 15.29 10.59
N THR A 168 -8.53 15.23 9.28
CA THR A 168 -7.65 15.95 8.36
C THR A 168 -8.14 17.39 8.21
N CYS A 169 -7.34 18.35 8.66
CA CYS A 169 -7.64 19.78 8.63
C CYS A 169 -6.68 20.53 7.68
N GLN A 170 -7.00 21.79 7.38
CA GLN A 170 -6.09 22.71 6.70
C GLN A 170 -5.48 23.68 7.72
N GLY A 171 -4.15 23.70 7.82
CA GLY A 171 -3.42 24.54 8.78
C GLY A 171 -2.10 25.05 8.22
N ARG A 172 -1.55 26.11 8.81
CA ARG A 172 -0.20 26.58 8.48
C ARG A 172 0.80 25.57 9.00
N PHE A 173 1.81 25.26 8.21
CA PHE A 173 2.82 24.29 8.62
C PHE A 173 3.56 24.68 9.92
N GLN A 174 3.69 25.99 10.17
CA GLN A 174 4.17 26.57 11.44
C GLN A 174 3.42 26.04 12.67
N GLU A 175 2.13 25.72 12.55
CA GLU A 175 1.29 25.27 13.68
C GLU A 175 1.76 23.92 14.22
N VAL A 176 2.43 23.09 13.40
CA VAL A 176 3.09 21.85 13.84
C VAL A 176 4.22 22.17 14.83
N LEU A 177 5.03 23.18 14.52
CA LEU A 177 6.11 23.63 15.41
C LEU A 177 5.57 24.32 16.66
N GLU A 178 4.56 25.18 16.53
CA GLU A 178 3.92 25.85 17.65
C GLU A 178 3.36 24.83 18.66
N ASN A 179 2.68 23.78 18.18
CA ASN A 179 2.16 22.72 19.05
C ASN A 179 3.25 21.83 19.63
N ALA A 180 4.35 21.61 18.92
CA ALA A 180 5.50 20.89 19.47
C ALA A 180 6.12 21.63 20.67
N VAL A 181 6.25 22.96 20.60
CA VAL A 181 6.79 23.79 21.69
C VAL A 181 5.91 23.74 22.95
N LEU A 182 4.60 23.54 22.80
CA LEU A 182 3.67 23.40 23.93
C LEU A 182 3.80 22.05 24.67
N GLY A 183 4.55 21.10 24.13
CA GLY A 183 4.71 19.75 24.70
C GLY A 183 3.36 19.06 24.93
N VAL A 184 3.15 18.53 26.14
CA VAL A 184 1.90 17.82 26.51
C VAL A 184 0.65 18.71 26.49
N LYS A 185 0.80 20.04 26.42
CA LYS A 185 -0.32 20.99 26.29
C LYS A 185 -0.67 21.30 24.83
N GLY A 186 0.15 20.87 23.88
CA GLY A 186 -0.10 21.03 22.45
C GLY A 186 -0.91 19.87 21.86
N LYS A 187 -1.45 20.09 20.67
CA LYS A 187 -2.10 19.04 19.87
C LYS A 187 -1.09 18.01 19.36
N ILE A 188 -1.53 16.76 19.24
CA ILE A 188 -0.85 15.76 18.44
C ILE A 188 -1.21 16.01 16.98
N LEU A 189 -0.23 16.40 16.17
CA LEU A 189 -0.40 16.77 14.76
C LEU A 189 0.50 15.93 13.86
N ASN A 190 0.00 15.60 12.67
CA ASN A 190 0.76 14.81 11.69
C ASN A 190 0.50 15.30 10.26
N ALA A 191 1.55 15.77 9.59
CA ALA A 191 1.54 16.08 8.16
C ALA A 191 2.14 14.90 7.39
N LEU A 192 1.28 14.11 6.72
CA LEU A 192 1.61 12.79 6.18
C LEU A 192 1.95 12.75 4.68
N ASP A 193 1.62 13.79 3.92
CA ASP A 193 1.84 13.81 2.47
C ASP A 193 2.34 15.19 2.06
N LEU A 194 3.64 15.41 2.27
CA LEU A 194 4.32 16.64 1.85
C LEU A 194 5.21 16.32 0.64
N PRO A 195 4.73 16.53 -0.60
CA PRO A 195 5.47 16.19 -1.81
C PRO A 195 6.85 16.85 -1.87
N LEU A 196 7.87 16.04 -2.16
CA LEU A 196 9.23 16.53 -2.39
C LEU A 196 9.50 16.65 -3.89
N LEU A 197 9.98 17.81 -4.32
CA LEU A 197 10.26 18.08 -5.75
C LEU A 197 11.69 17.70 -6.17
N LYS A 198 12.55 17.33 -5.22
CA LYS A 198 13.91 16.88 -5.52
C LYS A 198 13.87 15.41 -5.87
N ASP A 199 14.25 15.10 -7.10
CA ASP A 199 14.52 13.73 -7.51
C ASP A 199 15.83 13.28 -6.84
N TYR A 200 15.70 12.41 -5.85
CA TYR A 200 16.81 11.66 -5.32
C TYR A 200 16.36 10.20 -5.17
N ILE A 201 17.15 9.30 -5.74
CA ILE A 201 16.91 7.86 -5.66
C ILE A 201 17.92 7.34 -4.66
N GLN A 202 17.44 6.89 -3.49
CA GLN A 202 18.35 6.43 -2.45
C GLN A 202 18.95 5.07 -2.80
N ILE A 203 18.21 4.21 -3.51
CA ILE A 203 18.63 2.85 -3.86
C ILE A 203 18.24 2.54 -5.33
N PRO A 204 19.01 3.03 -6.31
CA PRO A 204 18.68 2.87 -7.74
C PRO A 204 18.47 1.41 -8.14
N SER A 205 19.28 0.51 -7.59
CA SER A 205 19.22 -0.92 -7.91
C SER A 205 17.85 -1.55 -7.61
N LEU A 206 17.07 -1.06 -6.64
CA LEU A 206 15.73 -1.58 -6.34
C LEU A 206 14.61 -0.85 -7.09
N SER A 207 14.89 0.31 -7.71
CA SER A 207 13.89 1.20 -8.31
C SER A 207 13.66 0.87 -9.79
N THR A 208 13.06 -0.30 -10.06
CA THR A 208 12.69 -0.71 -11.43
C THR A 208 11.75 0.29 -12.08
N ASP A 209 10.87 0.91 -11.29
CA ASP A 209 10.01 2.00 -11.73
C ASP A 209 10.80 3.17 -12.36
N HIS A 210 11.82 3.66 -11.68
CA HIS A 210 12.62 4.78 -12.16
C HIS A 210 13.50 4.38 -13.35
N TYR A 211 14.15 3.21 -13.27
CA TYR A 211 14.90 2.65 -14.38
C TYR A 211 14.03 2.55 -15.64
N SER A 212 12.83 1.96 -15.51
CA SER A 212 11.91 1.80 -16.64
C SER A 212 11.38 3.14 -17.14
N TRP A 213 11.22 4.12 -16.24
CA TRP A 213 10.86 5.47 -16.64
C TRP A 213 11.88 6.12 -17.57
N ILE A 214 13.17 5.91 -17.33
CA ILE A 214 14.25 6.41 -18.17
C ILE A 214 14.34 5.61 -19.46
N GLN A 215 14.41 4.29 -19.37
CA GLN A 215 14.67 3.41 -20.52
C GLN A 215 13.55 3.46 -21.56
N ALA A 216 12.29 3.64 -21.13
CA ALA A 216 11.17 3.71 -22.05
C ALA A 216 11.08 5.05 -22.83
N LYS A 217 11.92 6.05 -22.53
CA LYS A 217 11.83 7.37 -23.18
C LYS A 217 12.10 7.29 -24.68
N GLY A 218 11.23 7.91 -25.47
CA GLY A 218 11.36 7.97 -26.93
C GLY A 218 10.76 6.76 -27.64
N GLU A 219 10.32 5.73 -26.91
CA GLU A 219 9.51 4.66 -27.46
C GLU A 219 8.13 5.19 -27.87
N HIS A 220 7.42 4.43 -28.73
CA HIS A 220 6.22 4.88 -29.44
C HIS A 220 5.16 5.58 -28.57
N LEU A 221 4.99 5.15 -27.31
CA LEU A 221 4.01 5.72 -26.38
C LEU A 221 4.55 6.83 -25.48
N TRP A 222 5.88 6.98 -25.37
CA TRP A 222 6.52 7.67 -24.26
C TRP A 222 7.35 8.85 -24.77
N PRO A 223 6.79 10.07 -24.78
CA PRO A 223 7.52 11.25 -25.22
C PRO A 223 8.83 11.45 -24.44
N LEU A 224 9.87 11.91 -25.13
CA LEU A 224 11.16 12.25 -24.53
C LEU A 224 11.08 13.22 -23.34
N PRO A 225 10.26 14.31 -23.36
CA PRO A 225 10.27 15.30 -22.29
C PRO A 225 9.40 14.93 -21.07
N THR A 226 8.89 13.70 -20.93
CA THR A 226 8.02 13.37 -19.79
C THR A 226 8.82 13.27 -18.47
N PRO A 227 8.57 14.14 -17.48
CA PRO A 227 9.25 14.09 -16.19
C PRO A 227 8.78 12.91 -15.34
N TYR A 228 9.67 12.32 -14.54
CA TYR A 228 9.28 11.32 -13.54
C TYR A 228 8.33 11.96 -12.51
N PRO A 229 7.26 11.28 -12.08
CA PRO A 229 6.25 11.82 -11.18
C PRO A 229 6.75 11.90 -9.73
N THR A 230 7.75 12.76 -9.52
CA THR A 230 8.48 12.87 -8.26
C THR A 230 7.56 13.25 -7.12
N GLY A 231 6.55 14.09 -7.36
CA GLY A 231 5.61 14.54 -6.32
C GLY A 231 4.66 13.44 -5.81
N ASP A 232 4.45 12.37 -6.57
CA ASP A 232 3.69 11.18 -6.13
C ASP A 232 4.61 10.15 -5.47
N MET A 233 5.87 10.10 -5.92
CA MET A 233 6.80 9.03 -5.54
C MET A 233 7.76 9.45 -4.43
N ARG A 234 7.79 10.73 -4.01
CA ARG A 234 8.67 11.27 -2.98
C ARG A 234 7.90 12.22 -2.07
N TRP A 235 8.02 12.00 -0.77
CA TRP A 235 7.30 12.78 0.23
C TRP A 235 8.13 12.96 1.50
N ALA A 236 7.70 13.88 2.33
CA ALA A 236 8.17 14.02 3.69
C ALA A 236 7.00 13.88 4.68
N LEU A 237 7.34 13.46 5.89
CA LEU A 237 6.42 13.41 7.02
C LEU A 237 6.95 14.31 8.11
N VAL A 238 6.08 15.09 8.71
CA VAL A 238 6.40 15.82 9.93
C VAL A 238 5.28 15.63 10.94
N GLY A 239 5.62 15.01 12.06
CA GLY A 239 4.67 14.69 13.11
C GLY A 239 5.18 15.11 14.47
N THR A 240 4.28 15.55 15.34
CA THR A 240 4.63 15.77 16.75
C THR A 240 4.80 14.43 17.48
N ALA A 241 5.37 14.47 18.69
CA ALA A 241 5.37 13.31 19.58
C ALA A 241 3.95 12.79 19.82
N ASP A 242 3.87 11.47 20.00
CA ASP A 242 2.69 10.64 20.22
C ASP A 242 1.75 10.48 19.01
N THR A 243 2.24 10.70 17.79
CA THR A 243 1.46 10.39 16.57
C THR A 243 1.21 8.89 16.45
N LEU A 244 -0.01 8.47 16.11
CA LEU A 244 -0.36 7.07 15.91
C LEU A 244 -1.18 6.90 14.64
N THR A 245 -0.65 6.17 13.66
CA THR A 245 -1.37 5.79 12.44
C THR A 245 -1.70 4.31 12.53
N PHE A 246 -2.98 3.97 12.67
CA PHE A 246 -3.45 2.59 12.79
C PHE A 246 -3.21 1.77 11.52
N CYS A 247 -3.56 0.47 11.56
CA CYS A 247 -3.20 -0.47 10.51
C CYS A 247 -3.76 -0.01 9.15
N HIS A 248 -2.89 0.02 8.16
CA HIS A 248 -3.22 0.28 6.76
C HIS A 248 -2.19 -0.40 5.85
N VAL A 249 -2.46 -0.37 4.55
CA VAL A 249 -1.57 -0.83 3.48
C VAL A 249 -1.33 0.34 2.54
N ASP A 250 -0.08 0.55 2.14
CA ASP A 250 0.24 1.58 1.15
C ASP A 250 -0.44 1.30 -0.20
N CYS A 251 -0.90 2.37 -0.85
CA CYS A 251 -1.76 2.26 -2.01
C CYS A 251 -1.05 1.67 -3.25
N ASN A 252 -1.85 1.24 -4.23
CA ASN A 252 -1.39 0.81 -5.55
C ASN A 252 -0.33 -0.31 -5.55
N GLY A 253 -0.16 -1.04 -4.43
CA GLY A 253 0.87 -2.07 -4.32
C GLY A 253 2.29 -1.50 -4.34
N LEU A 254 2.47 -0.27 -3.87
CA LEU A 254 3.77 0.39 -3.80
C LEU A 254 4.62 -0.20 -2.68
N SER A 255 5.93 -0.30 -2.92
CA SER A 255 6.91 -0.42 -1.85
C SER A 255 7.19 0.94 -1.25
N THR A 256 7.64 0.98 0.00
CA THR A 256 7.88 2.24 0.71
C THR A 256 9.25 2.25 1.36
N GLY A 257 10.05 3.27 1.03
CA GLY A 257 11.25 3.63 1.77
C GLY A 257 10.97 4.81 2.68
N VAL A 258 11.44 4.78 3.93
CA VAL A 258 11.31 5.90 4.87
C VAL A 258 12.58 6.03 5.72
N GLN A 259 13.19 7.22 5.70
CA GLN A 259 14.37 7.57 6.49
C GLN A 259 13.98 8.56 7.58
N VAL A 260 14.40 8.29 8.82
CA VAL A 260 14.20 9.18 9.96
C VAL A 260 15.35 10.20 10.00
N LEU A 261 15.03 11.50 9.92
CA LEU A 261 16.03 12.57 9.98
C LEU A 261 16.20 13.15 11.39
N CYS A 262 15.12 13.13 12.18
CA CYS A 262 15.12 13.50 13.59
C CYS A 262 13.98 12.80 14.34
N GLY A 263 14.08 12.73 15.67
CA GLY A 263 13.11 12.01 16.50
C GLY A 263 13.16 10.50 16.25
N ALA A 264 12.01 9.84 16.29
CA ALA A 264 11.92 8.40 16.06
C ALA A 264 10.54 7.96 15.57
N LYS A 265 10.51 6.76 14.98
CA LYS A 265 9.28 6.03 14.60
C LYS A 265 9.39 4.58 15.06
N VAL A 266 8.28 4.01 15.51
CA VAL A 266 8.12 2.58 15.74
C VAL A 266 7.21 2.05 14.65
N TRP A 267 7.73 1.13 13.83
CA TRP A 267 7.02 0.54 12.71
C TRP A 267 6.60 -0.88 13.07
N PHE A 268 5.30 -1.14 13.06
CA PHE A 268 4.71 -2.44 13.34
C PHE A 268 4.32 -3.10 12.02
N ILE A 269 4.86 -4.28 11.76
CA ILE A 269 4.55 -5.09 10.58
C ILE A 269 3.66 -6.25 10.98
N LEU A 270 2.50 -6.35 10.34
CA LEU A 270 1.59 -7.47 10.50
C LEU A 270 1.90 -8.53 9.45
N HIS A 271 2.03 -9.78 9.88
CA HIS A 271 2.24 -10.92 8.98
C HIS A 271 1.42 -12.12 9.44
N LYS A 272 0.89 -12.90 8.50
CA LYS A 272 0.01 -14.04 8.84
C LYS A 272 0.79 -15.22 9.42
N LYS A 273 0.23 -15.84 10.46
CA LYS A 273 0.69 -17.10 11.08
C LYS A 273 0.62 -18.31 10.15
N ASN A 274 -0.41 -18.34 9.30
CA ASN A 274 -0.85 -19.53 8.58
C ASN A 274 -0.44 -19.53 7.10
N SER A 275 -0.56 -20.70 6.45
CA SER A 275 -0.24 -20.96 5.03
C SER A 275 -1.00 -20.15 3.97
N LEU A 276 -1.84 -19.18 4.37
CA LEU A 276 -2.46 -18.23 3.45
C LEU A 276 -1.59 -16.98 3.45
N SER A 277 -0.96 -16.67 2.32
CA SER A 277 -0.17 -15.44 2.16
C SER A 277 -1.07 -14.20 2.30
N ALA A 278 -0.46 -13.03 2.53
CA ALA A 278 -1.14 -11.74 2.47
C ALA A 278 -1.90 -11.55 1.13
N GLU A 279 -1.56 -12.33 0.12
CA GLU A 279 -2.14 -12.30 -1.22
C GLU A 279 -3.55 -12.90 -1.34
N HIS A 280 -4.07 -13.53 -0.27
CA HIS A 280 -5.40 -14.12 -0.30
C HIS A 280 -6.51 -13.08 -0.11
N ILE A 281 -7.64 -13.20 -0.82
CA ILE A 281 -8.78 -12.25 -0.70
C ILE A 281 -9.27 -12.10 0.76
N GLU A 282 -9.23 -13.20 1.52
CA GLU A 282 -9.62 -13.26 2.94
C GLU A 282 -8.65 -12.55 3.89
N SER A 283 -7.53 -12.01 3.40
CA SER A 283 -6.57 -11.31 4.25
C SER A 283 -7.18 -10.11 4.96
N TYR A 284 -8.03 -9.36 4.28
CA TYR A 284 -8.53 -8.08 4.80
C TYR A 284 -10.04 -8.03 5.02
N ILE A 285 -10.75 -9.12 4.74
CA ILE A 285 -12.22 -9.23 4.87
C ILE A 285 -12.66 -10.41 5.74
N GLY A 286 -11.72 -11.21 6.23
CA GLY A 286 -12.02 -12.30 7.15
C GLY A 286 -12.26 -11.77 8.55
N ASP A 287 -13.09 -12.49 9.32
CA ASP A 287 -13.49 -12.12 10.70
C ASP A 287 -12.30 -11.96 11.67
N HIS A 288 -11.12 -12.45 11.28
CA HIS A 288 -9.87 -12.41 12.06
C HIS A 288 -9.00 -11.18 11.76
N PHE A 289 -9.43 -10.25 10.88
CA PHE A 289 -8.70 -9.03 10.57
C PHE A 289 -9.50 -7.79 10.97
N GLN A 290 -8.86 -6.88 11.69
CA GLN A 290 -9.39 -5.56 12.04
C GLN A 290 -8.25 -4.53 11.95
N LEU A 291 -8.56 -3.33 11.44
CA LEU A 291 -7.56 -2.30 11.11
C LEU A 291 -7.07 -1.51 12.32
N ASP A 292 -7.91 -1.40 13.32
CA ASP A 292 -7.76 -0.46 14.40
C ASP A 292 -7.80 -1.13 15.77
N TYR A 293 -7.89 -2.46 15.78
CA TYR A 293 -7.87 -3.32 16.93
C TYR A 293 -7.29 -4.67 16.51
N MET A 294 -6.47 -5.29 17.36
CA MET A 294 -5.92 -6.62 17.10
C MET A 294 -6.55 -7.65 18.04
N PRO A 295 -7.60 -8.39 17.63
CA PRO A 295 -8.22 -9.37 18.50
C PRO A 295 -7.25 -10.50 18.85
N GLU A 296 -7.45 -11.13 20.01
CA GLU A 296 -6.64 -12.29 20.39
C GLU A 296 -6.74 -13.42 19.37
N SER A 297 -7.93 -13.59 18.78
CA SER A 297 -8.23 -14.54 17.70
C SER A 297 -7.64 -14.15 16.34
N SER A 298 -6.92 -13.03 16.23
CA SER A 298 -6.29 -12.62 14.97
C SER A 298 -5.25 -13.62 14.49
N ASP A 299 -5.33 -13.93 13.19
CA ASP A 299 -4.40 -14.77 12.44
C ASP A 299 -3.06 -14.08 12.14
N TYR A 300 -2.91 -12.81 12.52
CA TYR A 300 -1.70 -12.03 12.31
C TYR A 300 -0.79 -12.08 13.53
N ASP A 301 0.49 -12.27 13.30
CA ASP A 301 1.55 -11.87 14.23
C ASP A 301 2.03 -10.46 13.90
N VAL A 302 2.62 -9.83 14.91
CA VAL A 302 3.13 -8.46 14.82
C VAL A 302 4.61 -8.49 15.18
N GLU A 303 5.41 -7.78 14.40
CA GLU A 303 6.79 -7.47 14.77
C GLU A 303 7.00 -5.95 14.67
N ALA A 304 7.55 -5.34 15.72
CA ALA A 304 7.76 -3.90 15.81
C ALA A 304 9.25 -3.58 15.82
N VAL A 305 9.67 -2.58 15.04
CA VAL A 305 11.05 -2.08 15.04
C VAL A 305 11.08 -0.58 15.33
N TYR A 306 11.96 -0.16 16.24
CA TYR A 306 12.24 1.25 16.53
C TYR A 306 13.29 1.78 15.54
N LEU A 307 12.96 2.84 14.82
CA LEU A 307 13.81 3.53 13.85
C LEU A 307 14.35 4.82 14.45
N ARG A 308 15.67 4.93 14.52
CA ARG A 308 16.41 6.09 15.06
C ARG A 308 16.75 7.08 13.94
N PRO A 309 17.17 8.32 14.26
CA PRO A 309 17.74 9.22 13.26
C PRO A 309 18.90 8.55 12.51
N GLY A 310 18.82 8.55 11.18
CA GLY A 310 19.79 7.89 10.30
C GLY A 310 19.45 6.44 9.93
N ASP A 311 18.41 5.85 10.52
CA ASP A 311 17.88 4.57 10.07
C ASP A 311 16.88 4.79 8.90
N MET A 312 16.82 3.81 7.99
CA MET A 312 15.85 3.75 6.90
C MET A 312 15.18 2.38 6.84
N LEU A 313 13.86 2.37 6.75
CA LEU A 313 13.08 1.15 6.47
C LEU A 313 12.75 1.10 4.97
N LEU A 314 12.99 -0.04 4.34
CA LEU A 314 12.43 -0.43 3.04
C LEU A 314 11.38 -1.50 3.29
N MET A 315 10.12 -1.10 3.20
CA MET A 315 8.96 -1.95 3.35
C MET A 315 8.53 -2.50 1.99
N ARG A 316 8.19 -3.80 1.98
CA ARG A 316 7.74 -4.53 0.79
C ARG A 316 6.31 -4.12 0.44
N PRO A 317 5.86 -4.32 -0.81
CA PRO A 317 4.50 -3.96 -1.17
C PRO A 317 3.47 -4.86 -0.49
N ASN A 318 2.21 -4.42 -0.44
CA ASN A 318 1.09 -5.14 0.17
C ASN A 318 1.33 -5.53 1.65
N THR A 319 1.94 -4.63 2.41
CA THR A 319 2.30 -4.87 3.82
C THR A 319 1.35 -4.13 4.76
N PRO A 320 0.51 -4.83 5.54
CA PRO A 320 -0.29 -4.20 6.58
C PRO A 320 0.61 -3.75 7.73
N HIS A 321 0.51 -2.48 8.11
CA HIS A 321 1.40 -1.89 9.08
C HIS A 321 0.75 -0.77 9.89
N LEU A 322 1.28 -0.55 11.09
CA LEU A 322 0.90 0.52 12.02
C LEU A 322 2.17 1.31 12.39
N VAL A 323 2.04 2.62 12.60
CA VAL A 323 3.18 3.50 12.90
C VAL A 323 2.90 4.32 14.15
N TYR A 324 3.83 4.29 15.10
CA TYR A 324 3.80 5.13 16.30
C TYR A 324 5.02 6.07 16.31
N GLY A 325 4.82 7.36 16.56
CA GLY A 325 5.88 8.36 16.66
C GLY A 325 6.09 8.79 18.11
N PRO A 326 7.01 8.16 18.87
CA PRO A 326 7.26 8.53 20.27
C PRO A 326 7.85 9.93 20.47
N GLU A 327 8.41 10.52 19.41
CA GLU A 327 9.10 11.81 19.45
C GLU A 327 8.64 12.70 18.30
N HIS A 328 8.84 14.02 18.43
CA HIS A 328 8.68 14.93 17.30
C HIS A 328 9.65 14.53 16.19
N THR A 329 9.12 14.23 15.01
CA THR A 329 9.89 13.56 13.97
C THR A 329 9.72 14.19 12.61
N ILE A 330 10.82 14.21 11.86
CA ILE A 330 10.88 14.55 10.45
C ILE A 330 11.40 13.32 9.73
N CYS A 331 10.64 12.84 8.75
CA CYS A 331 11.05 11.75 7.90
C CYS A 331 11.02 12.18 6.43
N LYS A 332 11.85 11.54 5.62
CA LYS A 332 11.74 11.59 4.17
C LYS A 332 11.42 10.19 3.68
N GLY A 333 10.45 10.08 2.79
CA GLY A 333 10.03 8.81 2.23
C GLY A 333 9.90 8.85 0.72
N PHE A 334 9.78 7.65 0.18
CA PHE A 334 9.64 7.43 -1.24
C PHE A 334 8.89 6.13 -1.52
N HIS A 335 8.13 6.12 -2.61
CA HIS A 335 7.57 4.91 -3.17
C HIS A 335 8.43 4.40 -4.33
N PHE A 336 8.34 3.09 -4.57
CA PHE A 336 9.00 2.46 -5.72
C PHE A 336 8.34 1.11 -6.06
N HIS A 337 8.65 0.61 -7.27
CA HIS A 337 8.38 -0.77 -7.67
C HIS A 337 9.70 -1.50 -7.95
N THR A 338 9.75 -2.76 -7.53
CA THR A 338 10.87 -3.66 -7.79
C THR A 338 10.37 -4.86 -8.57
N THR A 339 11.09 -5.25 -9.62
CA THR A 339 10.75 -6.38 -10.51
C THR A 339 10.42 -7.65 -9.73
N GLY A 340 11.24 -7.97 -8.73
CA GLY A 340 11.11 -9.18 -7.94
C GLY A 340 9.87 -9.29 -7.06
N THR A 341 9.19 -8.17 -6.78
CA THR A 341 8.03 -8.10 -5.87
C THR A 341 6.74 -7.75 -6.62
N MET A 342 6.74 -7.89 -7.95
CA MET A 342 5.57 -7.58 -8.76
C MET A 342 4.33 -8.44 -8.47
N PRO A 343 4.43 -9.72 -8.05
CA PRO A 343 3.26 -10.48 -7.59
C PRO A 343 2.57 -9.84 -6.37
N GLU A 344 3.35 -9.38 -5.40
CA GLU A 344 2.86 -8.70 -4.21
C GLU A 344 2.33 -7.31 -4.55
N THR A 345 2.99 -6.57 -5.44
CA THR A 345 2.46 -5.31 -6.00
C THR A 345 1.11 -5.56 -6.65
N ALA A 346 0.97 -6.55 -7.55
CA ALA A 346 -0.29 -6.80 -8.24
C ALA A 346 -1.42 -7.12 -7.27
N THR A 347 -1.14 -7.94 -6.26
CA THR A 347 -2.11 -8.23 -5.21
C THR A 347 -2.46 -7.00 -4.37
N GLY A 348 -1.47 -6.20 -3.96
CA GLY A 348 -1.68 -4.95 -3.22
C GLY A 348 -2.51 -3.93 -4.01
N THR A 349 -2.29 -3.82 -5.33
CA THR A 349 -3.13 -3.00 -6.21
C THR A 349 -4.58 -3.47 -6.19
N MET A 350 -4.83 -4.78 -6.25
CA MET A 350 -6.20 -5.32 -6.19
C MET A 350 -6.86 -5.09 -4.83
N HIS A 351 -6.14 -5.32 -3.73
CA HIS A 351 -6.64 -5.07 -2.37
C HIS A 351 -7.01 -3.60 -2.17
N THR A 352 -6.10 -2.69 -2.51
CA THR A 352 -6.30 -1.24 -2.34
C THR A 352 -7.35 -0.67 -3.29
N PHE A 353 -7.61 -1.31 -4.43
CA PHE A 353 -8.74 -0.98 -5.29
C PHE A 353 -10.08 -1.44 -4.69
N VAL A 354 -10.17 -2.68 -4.23
CA VAL A 354 -11.41 -3.26 -3.70
C VAL A 354 -11.81 -2.68 -2.35
N LEU A 355 -10.84 -2.40 -1.49
CA LEU A 355 -11.04 -1.96 -0.11
C LEU A 355 -10.54 -0.54 0.18
N HIS A 356 -10.37 0.29 -0.85
CA HIS A 356 -9.81 1.65 -0.80
C HIS A 356 -9.86 2.37 0.56
N GLU A 357 -10.96 3.08 0.86
CA GLU A 357 -11.10 3.89 2.08
C GLU A 357 -11.07 3.06 3.37
N TYR A 358 -11.18 1.73 3.24
CA TYR A 358 -11.04 0.82 4.36
C TYR A 358 -9.56 0.59 4.70
N ILE A 359 -8.72 0.14 3.76
CA ILE A 359 -7.33 -0.28 4.08
C ILE A 359 -6.23 0.69 3.67
N THR A 360 -6.50 1.70 2.85
CA THR A 360 -5.51 2.69 2.41
C THR A 360 -6.03 4.10 2.60
N ASN A 361 -5.12 5.03 2.84
CA ASN A 361 -5.44 6.45 2.93
C ASN A 361 -5.24 7.19 1.61
N THR A 362 -4.35 6.75 0.72
CA THR A 362 -4.00 7.49 -0.50
C THR A 362 -4.26 6.71 -1.79
N GLN A 363 -4.10 7.37 -2.93
CA GLN A 363 -4.11 6.79 -4.27
C GLN A 363 -3.19 7.58 -5.21
N HIS A 364 -2.30 6.89 -5.92
CA HIS A 364 -1.41 7.46 -6.93
C HIS A 364 -1.76 6.92 -8.31
N THR A 365 -2.62 7.64 -9.05
CA THR A 365 -3.03 7.23 -10.41
C THR A 365 -1.86 7.06 -11.37
N VAL A 366 -0.75 7.78 -11.15
CA VAL A 366 0.45 7.69 -11.96
C VAL A 366 1.17 6.33 -11.87
N SER A 367 0.94 5.56 -10.80
CA SER A 367 1.49 4.20 -10.66
C SER A 367 1.12 3.31 -11.86
N HIS A 368 -0.09 3.45 -12.41
CA HIS A 368 -0.50 2.71 -13.60
C HIS A 368 0.37 3.04 -14.83
N ILE A 369 0.78 4.30 -15.00
CA ILE A 369 1.67 4.72 -16.10
C ILE A 369 3.07 4.15 -15.90
N ILE A 370 3.56 4.10 -14.66
CA ILE A 370 4.83 3.46 -14.31
C ILE A 370 4.81 1.97 -14.70
N ILE A 371 3.74 1.25 -14.35
CA ILE A 371 3.57 -0.17 -14.73
C ILE A 371 3.58 -0.36 -16.24
N LEU A 372 2.92 0.51 -17.01
CA LEU A 372 2.95 0.44 -18.49
C LEU A 372 4.36 0.67 -19.06
N ARG A 373 5.17 1.54 -18.43
CA ARG A 373 6.58 1.72 -18.83
C ARG A 373 7.44 0.51 -18.48
N MET A 374 7.24 -0.10 -17.30
CA MET A 374 7.89 -1.37 -16.95
C MET A 374 7.54 -2.45 -17.99
N LEU A 375 6.27 -2.59 -18.35
CA LEU A 375 5.82 -3.50 -19.41
C LEU A 375 6.55 -3.24 -20.73
N THR A 376 6.66 -1.97 -21.14
CA THR A 376 7.36 -1.58 -22.39
C THR A 376 8.81 -2.03 -22.37
N VAL A 377 9.52 -1.80 -21.26
CA VAL A 377 10.94 -2.19 -21.14
C VAL A 377 11.09 -3.71 -21.11
N TYR A 378 10.18 -4.44 -20.45
CA TYR A 378 10.20 -5.90 -20.48
C TYR A 378 9.93 -6.44 -21.88
N TYR A 379 9.00 -5.84 -22.62
CA TYR A 379 8.72 -6.21 -24.00
C TYR A 379 9.96 -6.05 -24.89
N ILE A 380 10.59 -4.88 -24.83
CA ILE A 380 11.81 -4.55 -25.57
C ILE A 380 12.95 -5.52 -25.24
N ALA A 381 13.19 -5.76 -23.95
CA ALA A 381 14.29 -6.62 -23.51
C ALA A 381 14.07 -8.11 -23.85
N LEU A 382 12.86 -8.63 -23.64
CA LEU A 382 12.59 -10.08 -23.72
C LEU A 382 12.07 -10.54 -25.08
N PHE A 383 11.39 -9.67 -25.84
CA PHE A 383 10.68 -10.05 -27.07
C PHE A 383 11.22 -9.36 -28.32
N GLU A 384 11.84 -8.17 -28.20
CA GLU A 384 12.58 -7.54 -29.31
C GLU A 384 14.07 -7.89 -29.30
N ASP A 385 14.54 -8.63 -28.28
CA ASP A 385 15.95 -8.97 -28.04
C ASP A 385 16.87 -7.73 -28.09
N ARG A 386 16.35 -6.59 -27.65
CA ARG A 386 17.10 -5.35 -27.58
C ARG A 386 17.87 -5.32 -26.27
N LYS A 387 19.18 -5.14 -26.39
CA LYS A 387 20.05 -4.97 -25.23
C LYS A 387 19.57 -3.79 -24.38
N VAL A 388 19.35 -4.06 -23.11
CA VAL A 388 19.09 -3.05 -22.08
C VAL A 388 20.25 -3.02 -21.10
N ASP A 389 20.55 -1.84 -20.56
CA ASP A 389 21.51 -1.72 -19.45
C ASP A 389 20.89 -2.30 -18.17
N ASP A 390 21.67 -2.77 -17.20
CA ASP A 390 21.16 -3.21 -15.89
C ASP A 390 20.05 -4.28 -15.93
N GLU A 391 20.36 -5.44 -16.53
CA GLU A 391 19.42 -6.58 -16.74
C GLU A 391 18.74 -7.10 -15.47
N PHE A 392 19.24 -6.79 -14.27
CA PHE A 392 18.60 -7.14 -12.99
C PHE A 392 17.25 -6.46 -12.76
N HIS A 393 16.91 -5.43 -13.55
CA HIS A 393 15.57 -4.85 -13.59
C HIS A 393 14.60 -5.64 -14.49
N ILE A 394 15.08 -6.59 -15.29
CA ILE A 394 14.26 -7.41 -16.18
C ILE A 394 13.93 -8.73 -15.48
N PRO A 395 12.68 -9.22 -15.54
CA PRO A 395 12.32 -10.49 -14.92
C PRO A 395 13.01 -11.66 -15.63
N ASP A 396 13.72 -12.49 -14.88
CA ASP A 396 14.31 -13.74 -15.40
C ASP A 396 13.22 -14.80 -15.59
N ILE A 397 12.68 -14.87 -16.81
CA ILE A 397 11.62 -15.81 -17.19
C ILE A 397 12.05 -17.28 -17.20
N SER A 398 13.35 -17.58 -17.04
CA SER A 398 13.83 -18.96 -16.83
C SER A 398 13.54 -19.46 -15.41
N THR A 399 13.22 -18.54 -14.50
CA THR A 399 12.81 -18.86 -13.12
C THR A 399 11.31 -18.68 -12.96
N TRP A 400 10.71 -19.48 -12.06
CA TRP A 400 9.30 -19.33 -11.71
C TRP A 400 8.99 -17.94 -11.14
N LYS A 401 9.88 -17.39 -10.31
CA LYS A 401 9.71 -16.05 -9.71
C LYS A 401 9.73 -14.93 -10.76
N GLY A 402 10.69 -14.97 -11.68
CA GLY A 402 10.76 -13.98 -12.76
C GLY A 402 9.58 -14.10 -13.72
N LEU A 403 9.19 -15.33 -14.08
CA LEU A 403 7.97 -15.55 -14.86
C LEU A 403 6.72 -14.98 -14.16
N LEU A 404 6.52 -15.27 -12.87
CA LEU A 404 5.39 -14.70 -12.12
C LEU A 404 5.42 -13.17 -12.07
N SER A 405 6.62 -12.58 -11.97
CA SER A 405 6.79 -11.13 -11.98
C SER A 405 6.35 -10.53 -13.32
N LEU A 406 6.77 -11.15 -14.44
CA LEU A 406 6.33 -10.77 -15.78
C LEU A 406 4.80 -10.90 -15.93
N LEU A 407 4.24 -12.05 -15.56
CA LEU A 407 2.80 -12.29 -15.63
C LEU A 407 2.01 -11.28 -14.79
N SER A 408 2.52 -10.90 -13.62
CA SER A 408 1.90 -9.90 -12.75
C SER A 408 1.83 -8.52 -13.41
N VAL A 409 2.92 -8.09 -14.07
CA VAL A 409 2.93 -6.82 -14.83
C VAL A 409 1.97 -6.88 -16.02
N CYS A 410 1.99 -7.96 -16.79
CA CYS A 410 1.06 -8.16 -17.91
C CYS A 410 -0.40 -8.12 -17.44
N ASN A 411 -0.71 -8.80 -16.34
CA ASN A 411 -2.06 -8.86 -15.80
C ASN A 411 -2.54 -7.50 -15.30
N LEU A 412 -1.68 -6.75 -14.60
CA LEU A 412 -1.97 -5.37 -14.21
C LEU A 412 -2.22 -4.47 -15.43
N ALA A 413 -1.45 -4.61 -16.50
CA ALA A 413 -1.66 -3.84 -17.73
C ALA A 413 -2.97 -4.22 -18.43
N VAL A 414 -3.32 -5.51 -18.49
CA VAL A 414 -4.60 -5.96 -19.06
C VAL A 414 -5.78 -5.42 -18.25
N MET A 415 -5.69 -5.49 -16.92
CA MET A 415 -6.69 -4.98 -15.99
C MET A 415 -6.57 -3.47 -15.71
N GLY A 416 -5.70 -2.74 -16.42
CA GLY A 416 -5.36 -1.35 -16.10
C GLY A 416 -6.59 -0.45 -15.94
N ASN A 417 -7.54 -0.50 -16.88
CA ASN A 417 -8.80 0.23 -16.76
C ASN A 417 -9.68 -0.31 -15.63
N VAL A 418 -9.77 -1.62 -15.44
CA VAL A 418 -10.59 -2.24 -14.38
C VAL A 418 -10.12 -1.79 -13.00
N LEU A 419 -8.82 -1.60 -12.81
CA LEU A 419 -8.20 -1.21 -11.54
C LEU A 419 -8.00 0.31 -11.41
N ASP A 420 -8.47 1.12 -12.35
CA ASP A 420 -8.40 2.58 -12.30
C ASP A 420 -9.76 3.16 -11.88
N PHE A 421 -9.78 3.88 -10.77
CA PHE A 421 -10.98 4.48 -10.19
C PHE A 421 -11.68 5.41 -11.19
N ARG A 422 -10.91 6.09 -12.05
CA ARG A 422 -11.41 7.03 -13.03
C ARG A 422 -12.23 6.36 -14.13
N THR A 423 -12.11 5.04 -14.32
CA THR A 423 -12.97 4.26 -15.23
C THR A 423 -14.44 4.33 -14.81
N TYR A 424 -14.70 4.42 -13.51
CA TYR A 424 -16.06 4.39 -12.94
C TYR A 424 -16.64 5.78 -12.72
N LEU A 425 -15.91 6.82 -13.13
CA LEU A 425 -16.31 8.22 -13.04
C LEU A 425 -16.59 8.78 -14.43
N GLY A 426 -17.66 9.55 -14.55
CA GLY A 426 -17.93 10.41 -15.69
C GLY A 426 -16.88 11.53 -15.81
N GLN A 427 -16.78 12.13 -16.98
CA GLN A 427 -15.83 13.23 -17.20
C GLN A 427 -16.08 14.38 -16.21
N ASN A 428 -15.02 14.77 -15.50
CA ASN A 428 -15.03 15.80 -14.45
C ASN A 428 -15.94 15.47 -13.24
N GLN A 429 -16.40 14.23 -13.10
CA GLN A 429 -17.14 13.78 -11.93
C GLN A 429 -16.15 13.52 -10.79
N THR A 430 -16.47 14.03 -9.60
CA THR A 430 -15.80 13.68 -8.34
C THR A 430 -16.42 12.40 -7.73
N PRO A 431 -15.71 11.66 -6.86
CA PRO A 431 -16.20 10.43 -6.25
C PRO A 431 -17.49 10.57 -5.43
N GLU A 432 -17.77 11.78 -4.94
CA GLU A 432 -18.94 12.08 -4.12
C GLU A 432 -20.17 12.49 -4.96
N GLU A 433 -19.95 12.91 -6.20
CA GLU A 433 -21.02 13.38 -7.08
C GLU A 433 -21.79 12.21 -7.68
N VAL A 434 -23.11 12.36 -7.79
CA VAL A 434 -23.93 11.46 -8.61
C VAL A 434 -23.71 11.81 -10.09
N ILE A 435 -23.54 10.78 -10.93
CA ILE A 435 -23.36 10.96 -12.37
C ILE A 435 -24.60 11.60 -13.01
N GLY A 436 -24.40 12.61 -13.86
CA GLY A 436 -25.50 13.21 -14.62
C GLY A 436 -25.87 12.42 -15.89
N ASP A 437 -27.10 12.54 -16.36
CA ASP A 437 -27.64 11.79 -17.52
C ASP A 437 -26.75 11.87 -18.77
N ILE A 438 -26.20 13.06 -19.07
CA ILE A 438 -25.32 13.26 -20.23
C ILE A 438 -24.01 12.51 -20.05
N GLN A 439 -23.39 12.59 -18.86
CA GLN A 439 -22.14 11.88 -18.56
C GLN A 439 -22.36 10.37 -18.62
N GLN A 440 -23.47 9.88 -18.07
CA GLN A 440 -23.84 8.47 -18.14
C GLN A 440 -24.01 8.01 -19.59
N GLN A 441 -24.75 8.73 -20.42
CA GLN A 441 -24.90 8.41 -21.84
C GLN A 441 -23.56 8.41 -22.59
N LEU A 442 -22.66 9.34 -22.26
CA LEU A 442 -21.33 9.41 -22.85
C LEU A 442 -20.46 8.21 -22.45
N MET A 443 -20.50 7.79 -21.17
CA MET A 443 -19.81 6.60 -20.70
C MET A 443 -20.34 5.33 -21.37
N GLU A 444 -21.66 5.13 -21.38
CA GLU A 444 -22.28 3.91 -21.93
C GLU A 444 -22.08 3.77 -23.44
N ARG A 445 -22.15 4.87 -24.20
CA ARG A 445 -22.06 4.82 -25.67
C ARG A 445 -20.65 4.95 -26.21
N PHE A 446 -19.77 5.66 -25.52
CA PHE A 446 -18.46 6.04 -26.06
C PHE A 446 -17.29 5.72 -25.12
N ASP A 447 -17.53 5.05 -23.98
CA ASP A 447 -16.51 4.81 -22.94
C ASP A 447 -15.81 6.11 -22.49
N CYS A 448 -16.56 7.21 -22.51
CA CYS A 448 -16.09 8.54 -22.11
C CYS A 448 -16.11 8.69 -20.58
N ASN A 449 -15.23 7.97 -19.91
CA ASN A 449 -14.96 8.08 -18.48
C ASN A 449 -13.92 9.18 -18.14
N ASN A 450 -13.57 9.31 -16.87
CA ASN A 450 -12.68 10.35 -16.34
C ASN A 450 -11.18 10.11 -16.61
N ILE A 451 -10.82 9.01 -17.29
CA ILE A 451 -9.45 8.81 -17.76
C ILE A 451 -9.17 9.76 -18.94
N PRO A 452 -8.04 10.47 -18.99
CA PRO A 452 -7.68 11.29 -20.15
C PRO A 452 -7.60 10.46 -21.45
N TYR A 453 -7.99 11.06 -22.58
CA TYR A 453 -7.97 10.36 -23.88
C TYR A 453 -6.60 9.78 -24.22
N THR A 454 -5.52 10.53 -23.97
CA THR A 454 -4.14 10.06 -24.19
C THR A 454 -3.79 8.84 -23.35
N GLU A 455 -4.19 8.81 -22.09
CA GLU A 455 -3.98 7.67 -21.19
C GLU A 455 -4.80 6.45 -21.62
N ARG A 456 -6.02 6.63 -22.14
CA ARG A 456 -6.81 5.52 -22.70
C ARG A 456 -6.12 4.83 -23.88
N ILE A 457 -5.45 5.61 -24.74
CA ILE A 457 -4.63 5.05 -25.83
C ILE A 457 -3.45 4.26 -25.27
N TRP A 458 -2.78 4.80 -24.24
CA TRP A 458 -1.68 4.09 -23.57
C TRP A 458 -2.15 2.77 -22.94
N PHE A 459 -3.30 2.76 -22.26
CA PHE A 459 -3.88 1.54 -21.71
C PHE A 459 -4.24 0.52 -22.78
N SER A 460 -4.81 0.95 -23.90
CA SER A 460 -5.20 0.06 -25.00
C SER A 460 -3.96 -0.57 -25.66
N TYR A 461 -2.92 0.22 -25.91
CA TYR A 461 -1.67 -0.29 -26.46
C TYR A 461 -0.94 -1.20 -25.46
N GLY A 462 -0.84 -0.80 -24.20
CA GLY A 462 -0.24 -1.60 -23.13
C GLY A 462 -0.97 -2.94 -22.94
N ARG A 463 -2.30 -2.96 -23.02
CA ARG A 463 -3.08 -4.20 -23.01
C ARG A 463 -2.75 -5.09 -24.19
N GLY A 464 -2.65 -4.53 -25.40
CA GLY A 464 -2.25 -5.28 -26.59
C GLY A 464 -0.86 -5.90 -26.44
N MET A 465 0.12 -5.12 -25.98
CA MET A 465 1.47 -5.58 -25.69
C MET A 465 1.48 -6.71 -24.64
N ALA A 466 0.76 -6.55 -23.53
CA ALA A 466 0.66 -7.57 -22.50
C ALA A 466 0.04 -8.87 -23.03
N LEU A 467 -1.02 -8.79 -23.83
CA LEU A 467 -1.65 -9.98 -24.43
C LEU A 467 -0.69 -10.72 -25.37
N VAL A 468 0.05 -9.99 -26.22
CA VAL A 468 1.08 -10.58 -27.09
C VAL A 468 2.16 -11.28 -26.26
N MET A 469 2.64 -10.66 -25.18
CA MET A 469 3.62 -11.29 -24.29
C MET A 469 3.07 -12.57 -23.63
N LEU A 470 1.82 -12.54 -23.15
CA LEU A 470 1.18 -13.70 -22.54
C LEU A 470 1.00 -14.86 -23.54
N GLU A 471 0.64 -14.55 -24.79
CA GLU A 471 0.54 -15.52 -25.89
C GLU A 471 1.91 -16.10 -26.24
N ALA A 472 2.92 -15.25 -26.42
CA ALA A 472 4.27 -15.67 -26.76
C ALA A 472 4.88 -16.57 -25.68
N ILE A 473 4.67 -16.29 -24.39
CA ILE A 473 5.08 -17.19 -23.30
C ILE A 473 4.37 -18.55 -23.42
N ASN A 474 3.07 -18.55 -23.74
CA ASN A 474 2.34 -19.80 -23.90
C ASN A 474 2.82 -20.64 -25.11
N GLU A 475 3.34 -20.00 -26.15
CA GLU A 475 3.87 -20.68 -27.34
C GLU A 475 5.33 -21.12 -27.17
N CYS A 476 6.15 -20.32 -26.48
CA CYS A 476 7.60 -20.50 -26.42
C CYS A 476 8.10 -21.21 -25.16
N CYS A 477 7.31 -21.20 -24.07
CA CYS A 477 7.68 -21.83 -22.80
C CYS A 477 6.88 -23.11 -22.57
N VAL A 478 7.58 -24.20 -22.21
CA VAL A 478 6.93 -25.40 -21.66
C VAL A 478 6.99 -25.33 -20.15
N LEU A 479 5.81 -25.30 -19.51
CA LEU A 479 5.66 -25.21 -18.07
C LEU A 479 5.24 -26.57 -17.54
N GLN A 480 6.10 -27.19 -16.72
CA GLN A 480 5.88 -28.52 -16.17
C GLN A 480 5.78 -28.47 -14.64
N GLU A 481 4.79 -29.13 -14.06
CA GLU A 481 4.68 -29.24 -12.60
C GLU A 481 5.84 -30.09 -12.04
N SER A 482 6.66 -29.56 -11.13
CA SER A 482 7.70 -30.33 -10.43
C SER A 482 7.25 -31.70 -9.96
N GLY A 483 8.06 -32.70 -10.25
CA GLY A 483 7.81 -34.08 -9.84
C GLY A 483 6.66 -34.75 -10.59
N ARG A 484 6.03 -34.08 -11.56
CA ARG A 484 5.08 -34.67 -12.51
C ARG A 484 5.54 -34.42 -13.94
N ASN A 485 5.12 -35.29 -14.85
CA ASN A 485 5.34 -35.09 -16.30
C ASN A 485 4.18 -34.33 -16.97
N ASP A 486 3.34 -33.68 -16.16
CA ASP A 486 2.14 -33.00 -16.64
C ASP A 486 2.49 -31.59 -17.11
N ILE A 487 2.19 -31.29 -18.37
CA ILE A 487 2.35 -29.97 -18.98
C ILE A 487 1.16 -29.09 -18.57
N VAL A 488 1.47 -27.90 -18.06
CA VAL A 488 0.50 -26.90 -17.62
C VAL A 488 0.14 -25.98 -18.79
N ALA A 489 -0.74 -26.45 -19.69
CA ALA A 489 -1.15 -25.68 -20.88
C ALA A 489 -1.79 -24.32 -20.55
N SER A 490 -1.52 -23.26 -21.32
CA SER A 490 -2.21 -21.96 -21.17
C SER A 490 -2.11 -21.36 -19.78
N LEU A 491 -1.02 -21.60 -19.04
CA LEU A 491 -0.83 -21.02 -17.70
C LEU A 491 -1.00 -19.49 -17.70
N PRO A 492 -0.37 -18.70 -18.61
CA PRO A 492 -0.49 -17.24 -18.57
C PRO A 492 -1.93 -16.76 -18.60
N MET A 493 -2.72 -17.26 -19.56
CA MET A 493 -4.14 -16.89 -19.70
C MET A 493 -5.01 -17.44 -18.58
N ARG A 494 -4.75 -18.67 -18.10
CA ARG A 494 -5.46 -19.23 -16.94
C ARG A 494 -5.16 -18.44 -15.67
N HIS A 495 -3.94 -17.94 -15.50
CA HIS A 495 -3.55 -17.12 -14.36
C HIS A 495 -4.27 -15.77 -14.38
N LEU A 496 -4.27 -15.07 -15.52
CA LEU A 496 -5.07 -13.86 -15.73
C LEU A 496 -6.55 -14.07 -15.43
N ALA A 497 -7.16 -15.09 -16.03
CA ALA A 497 -8.59 -15.38 -15.84
C ALA A 497 -8.91 -15.67 -14.36
N ARG A 498 -8.06 -16.42 -13.66
CA ARG A 498 -8.21 -16.69 -12.21
C ARG A 498 -8.12 -15.41 -11.38
N GLN A 499 -7.20 -14.51 -11.70
CA GLN A 499 -7.11 -13.21 -11.01
C GLN A 499 -8.37 -12.38 -11.23
N MET A 500 -8.91 -12.32 -12.45
CA MET A 500 -10.17 -11.60 -12.73
C MET A 500 -11.37 -12.20 -11.98
N VAL A 501 -11.46 -13.54 -11.93
CA VAL A 501 -12.50 -14.23 -11.14
C VAL A 501 -12.36 -13.93 -9.65
N ALA A 502 -11.13 -13.98 -9.12
CA ALA A 502 -10.84 -13.67 -7.73
C ALA A 502 -11.18 -12.21 -7.39
N LEU A 503 -10.82 -11.26 -8.25
CA LEU A 503 -11.14 -9.84 -8.09
C LEU A 503 -12.66 -9.61 -8.03
N LYS A 504 -13.42 -10.23 -8.92
CA LYS A 504 -14.89 -10.15 -8.91
C LYS A 504 -15.47 -10.74 -7.62
N ALA A 505 -15.03 -11.92 -7.21
CA ALA A 505 -15.50 -12.56 -5.98
C ALA A 505 -15.16 -11.71 -4.74
N TYR A 506 -13.98 -11.10 -4.73
CA TYR A 506 -13.53 -10.23 -3.68
C TYR A 506 -14.39 -8.96 -3.59
N LYS A 507 -14.65 -8.30 -4.73
CA LYS A 507 -15.52 -7.12 -4.78
C LYS A 507 -16.94 -7.42 -4.26
N LEU A 508 -17.54 -8.52 -4.70
CA LEU A 508 -18.86 -8.96 -4.21
C LEU A 508 -18.85 -9.18 -2.69
N LYS A 509 -17.79 -9.78 -2.16
CA LYS A 509 -17.68 -10.02 -0.72
C LYS A 509 -17.48 -8.72 0.06
N ALA A 510 -16.64 -7.81 -0.43
CA ALA A 510 -16.46 -6.49 0.18
C ALA A 510 -17.78 -5.70 0.22
N GLU A 511 -18.56 -5.73 -0.87
CA GLU A 511 -19.90 -5.11 -0.92
C GLU A 511 -20.87 -5.75 0.07
N SER A 512 -20.88 -7.08 0.18
CA SER A 512 -21.72 -7.78 1.17
C SER A 512 -21.36 -7.44 2.62
N ALA A 513 -20.11 -7.04 2.87
CA ALA A 513 -19.61 -6.60 4.16
C ALA A 513 -19.67 -5.07 4.35
N ASN A 514 -20.28 -4.33 3.42
CA ASN A 514 -20.34 -2.86 3.41
C ASN A 514 -18.97 -2.18 3.51
N LEU A 515 -17.93 -2.80 2.95
CA LEU A 515 -16.58 -2.23 2.94
C LEU A 515 -16.41 -1.33 1.70
N PRO A 516 -16.07 -0.05 1.88
CA PRO A 516 -15.90 0.89 0.77
C PRO A 516 -14.68 0.56 -0.09
N GLY A 517 -14.82 0.78 -1.39
CA GLY A 517 -13.78 0.59 -2.41
C GLY A 517 -13.83 1.72 -3.43
N ALA A 518 -13.41 1.45 -4.67
CA ALA A 518 -13.55 2.42 -5.75
C ALA A 518 -14.98 2.96 -5.91
N ALA A 519 -15.12 4.28 -5.87
CA ALA A 519 -16.41 4.96 -5.98
C ALA A 519 -17.12 4.60 -7.30
N HIS A 520 -18.44 4.42 -7.23
CA HIS A 520 -19.31 4.02 -8.36
C HIS A 520 -18.97 2.69 -9.05
N CYS A 521 -17.92 1.99 -8.63
CA CYS A 521 -17.68 0.62 -9.02
C CYS A 521 -18.60 -0.30 -8.20
N SER A 522 -19.84 -0.48 -8.64
CA SER A 522 -20.74 -1.50 -8.07
C SER A 522 -20.72 -2.76 -8.93
N SER A 523 -20.74 -3.93 -8.29
CA SER A 523 -21.11 -5.14 -9.01
C SER A 523 -22.55 -4.97 -9.52
N PRO A 524 -22.88 -5.33 -10.77
CA PRO A 524 -24.27 -5.39 -11.17
C PRO A 524 -24.96 -6.45 -10.30
N LEU A 525 -25.67 -6.01 -9.26
CA LEU A 525 -26.67 -6.83 -8.60
C LEU A 525 -27.64 -7.27 -9.71
N PRO A 526 -28.00 -8.56 -9.82
CA PRO A 526 -29.15 -8.90 -10.63
C PRO A 526 -30.33 -8.04 -10.12
N PRO A 527 -31.09 -7.39 -11.02
CA PRO A 527 -32.19 -6.54 -10.59
C PRO A 527 -33.11 -7.35 -9.70
N ASN A 528 -33.48 -6.79 -8.55
CA ASN A 528 -34.58 -7.28 -7.73
C ASN A 528 -35.83 -7.34 -8.60
N THR A 529 -36.08 -8.47 -9.24
CA THR A 529 -37.40 -8.79 -9.77
C THR A 529 -38.26 -9.14 -8.57
N SER A 530 -39.14 -8.20 -8.26
CA SER A 530 -40.35 -8.40 -7.47
C SER A 530 -40.93 -9.80 -7.68
N THR A 531 -41.14 -10.50 -6.58
CA THR A 531 -42.23 -11.48 -6.34
C THR A 531 -42.75 -12.20 -7.59
N THR A 532 -42.29 -13.42 -7.82
CA THR A 532 -43.17 -14.57 -8.10
C THR A 532 -42.38 -15.86 -7.97
N ASP A 533 -42.95 -16.80 -7.23
CA ASP A 533 -42.51 -18.17 -7.06
C ASP A 533 -42.04 -18.79 -8.38
N ASN A 534 -40.79 -19.29 -8.38
CA ASN A 534 -40.42 -20.59 -8.94
C ASN A 534 -38.94 -20.84 -8.65
N THR A 535 -38.68 -21.56 -7.56
CA THR A 535 -37.38 -22.17 -7.24
C THR A 535 -36.92 -23.12 -8.36
N PRO A 536 -35.74 -22.92 -8.96
CA PRO A 536 -34.98 -24.02 -9.54
C PRO A 536 -33.95 -24.47 -8.49
N HIS A 537 -34.03 -25.74 -8.13
CA HIS A 537 -33.00 -26.43 -7.34
C HIS A 537 -31.63 -26.29 -8.02
N ILE A 538 -30.78 -25.42 -7.48
CA ILE A 538 -29.34 -25.48 -7.71
C ILE A 538 -28.79 -26.42 -6.65
N VAL A 539 -28.33 -27.59 -7.11
CA VAL A 539 -27.63 -28.57 -6.30
C VAL A 539 -26.38 -27.93 -5.74
N GLU A 540 -26.29 -27.88 -4.41
CA GLU A 540 -25.09 -27.55 -3.65
C GLU A 540 -23.96 -28.53 -4.00
N GLU A 541 -23.13 -28.22 -5.01
CA GLU A 541 -21.78 -28.75 -5.04
C GLU A 541 -20.93 -27.99 -4.03
N LYS A 542 -20.84 -28.61 -2.85
CA LYS A 542 -20.00 -28.25 -1.71
C LYS A 542 -18.71 -27.51 -2.11
N GLY A 543 -18.60 -26.28 -1.62
CA GLY A 543 -17.45 -25.39 -1.75
C GLY A 543 -16.13 -25.98 -1.23
N LYS A 544 -15.46 -26.77 -2.06
CA LYS A 544 -14.05 -27.17 -1.89
C LYS A 544 -13.14 -26.71 -3.05
N GLY A 545 -13.68 -26.02 -4.05
CA GLY A 545 -12.92 -25.58 -5.25
C GLY A 545 -12.40 -24.14 -5.25
N VAL A 546 -12.94 -23.26 -4.40
CA VAL A 546 -12.69 -21.79 -4.48
C VAL A 546 -11.51 -21.34 -3.59
N ALA A 547 -11.12 -22.15 -2.61
CA ALA A 547 -10.07 -21.82 -1.63
C ALA A 547 -8.62 -22.06 -2.11
N ASN A 548 -8.41 -22.50 -3.35
CA ASN A 548 -7.10 -22.98 -3.84
C ASN A 548 -6.47 -22.13 -4.96
N ALA A 549 -7.06 -20.99 -5.34
CA ALA A 549 -6.55 -20.17 -6.46
C ALA A 549 -5.14 -19.61 -6.22
N PHE A 550 -4.75 -19.37 -4.96
CA PHE A 550 -3.43 -18.86 -4.58
C PHE A 550 -2.51 -19.91 -3.94
N LYS A 551 -3.01 -21.12 -3.62
CA LYS A 551 -2.24 -22.14 -2.88
C LYS A 551 -1.43 -23.11 -3.77
N ASN A 552 -1.69 -23.16 -5.07
CA ASN A 552 -1.04 -24.12 -5.98
C ASN A 552 0.13 -23.52 -6.79
N ALA A 553 0.99 -22.72 -6.15
CA ALA A 553 2.28 -22.30 -6.70
C ALA A 553 3.47 -22.79 -5.85
N LYS A 554 3.28 -23.83 -5.02
CA LYS A 554 4.36 -24.52 -4.27
C LYS A 554 4.85 -25.78 -4.97
N VAL A 555 4.81 -25.81 -6.30
CA VAL A 555 5.42 -26.89 -7.06
C VAL A 555 6.45 -26.25 -7.99
N PRO A 556 7.76 -26.51 -7.81
CA PRO A 556 8.80 -25.91 -8.64
C PRO A 556 8.55 -26.19 -10.13
N VAL A 557 8.10 -25.20 -10.89
CA VAL A 557 7.90 -25.40 -12.33
C VAL A 557 9.26 -25.37 -13.01
N GLU A 558 9.64 -26.45 -13.67
CA GLU A 558 10.80 -26.42 -14.59
C GLU A 558 10.35 -25.75 -15.89
N ILE A 559 11.08 -24.72 -16.29
CA ILE A 559 10.82 -23.97 -17.52
C ILE A 559 11.82 -24.47 -18.57
N GLN A 560 11.32 -25.19 -19.57
CA GLN A 560 12.13 -25.49 -20.76
C GLN A 560 11.87 -24.42 -21.81
N ASN A 561 12.88 -23.59 -22.06
CA ASN A 561 12.87 -22.62 -23.15
C ASN A 561 13.05 -23.36 -24.47
N ARG A 562 12.12 -23.16 -25.41
CA ARG A 562 12.41 -23.41 -26.83
C ARG A 562 13.05 -22.14 -27.40
N PRO A 563 14.00 -22.25 -28.35
CA PRO A 563 14.54 -21.06 -29.00
C PRO A 563 13.39 -20.24 -29.61
N LEU A 564 13.39 -18.93 -29.31
CA LEU A 564 12.50 -17.92 -29.88
C LEU A 564 12.68 -17.84 -31.40
#